data_AF-A0A090AHU5-F1
#
_entry.id   AF-A0A090AHU5-F1
#
_cell.length_a   1.000
_cell.length_b   1.000
_cell.length_c   1.000
_cell.angle_alpha   90.00
_cell.angle_beta   90.00
_cell.angle_gamma   90.00
#
_symmetry.space_group_name_H-M   'P 1'
#
loop_
_entity.id
_entity.type
_entity.pdbx_description
1 polymer ?
#
loop_
_entity_poly.entity_id
_entity_poly.type
_entity_poly.pdbx_seq_one_letter_code
_entity_poly.pdbx_strand_id
1 'polypeptide(L)'
;MVQADEPATSERVPIPNPPKAKQHFSAEQACVEPLEIIRRNHGQFLKHQRDQTMHNGVRTQQHSLVECINCHVTPDDKGNYPNIHEGTQHFCRSCHAYAAVTIDCFQCHASKPEQATASQ
;
A
#
# COMPACT_ATOMS: atom_id res chain seq x y z
N MET A 1 7.44 -7.80 -21.53
CA MET A 1 7.99 -8.84 -20.64
C MET A 1 8.80 -8.14 -19.57
N VAL A 2 8.15 -7.73 -18.47
CA VAL A 2 8.83 -7.14 -17.32
C VAL A 2 9.20 -8.31 -16.41
N GLN A 3 10.48 -8.66 -16.40
CA GLN A 3 11.03 -9.64 -15.49
C GLN A 3 10.88 -9.15 -14.06
N ALA A 4 10.31 -10.00 -13.20
CA ALA A 4 10.42 -9.86 -11.77
C ALA A 4 11.87 -10.21 -11.40
N ASP A 5 12.69 -9.19 -11.16
CA ASP A 5 14.05 -9.37 -10.65
C ASP A 5 14.02 -10.13 -9.32
N GLU A 6 14.95 -11.08 -9.21
CA GLU A 6 15.06 -12.04 -8.11
C GLU A 6 15.28 -11.37 -6.74
N PRO A 7 14.78 -11.97 -5.64
CA PRO A 7 15.00 -11.44 -4.31
C PRO A 7 16.48 -11.58 -3.90
N ALA A 8 17.14 -10.46 -3.65
CA ALA A 8 18.47 -10.43 -3.03
C ALA A 8 18.41 -11.01 -1.61
N THR A 9 19.09 -12.13 -1.39
CA THR A 9 19.19 -12.83 -0.11
C THR A 9 20.29 -12.22 0.76
N SER A 10 19.89 -11.65 1.91
CA SER A 10 20.76 -11.51 3.09
C SER A 10 20.28 -12.50 4.14
N GLU A 11 21.20 -13.30 4.66
CA GLU A 11 21.09 -14.68 5.15
C GLU A 11 20.21 -15.00 6.39
N ARG A 12 19.04 -14.39 6.63
CA ARG A 12 18.01 -15.08 7.46
C ARG A 12 16.58 -14.58 7.39
N VAL A 13 16.31 -13.45 6.74
CA VAL A 13 14.98 -12.86 6.75
C VAL A 13 14.61 -12.50 5.31
N PRO A 14 13.66 -13.23 4.68
CA PRO A 14 13.17 -12.90 3.34
C PRO A 14 12.66 -11.45 3.34
N ILE A 15 13.17 -10.59 2.46
CA ILE A 15 12.65 -9.22 2.36
C ILE A 15 11.53 -9.23 1.30
N PRO A 16 10.30 -8.79 1.63
CA PRO A 16 9.25 -8.70 0.63
C PRO A 16 9.65 -7.69 -0.46
N ASN A 17 9.38 -8.04 -1.72
CA ASN A 17 9.53 -7.14 -2.87
C ASN A 17 8.15 -6.64 -3.31
N PRO A 18 7.58 -5.62 -2.64
CA PRO A 18 6.28 -5.09 -2.99
C PRO A 18 6.29 -4.44 -4.40
N PRO A 19 5.16 -4.44 -5.10
CA PRO A 19 4.99 -3.62 -6.30
C PRO A 19 5.38 -2.16 -6.06
N LYS A 20 6.02 -1.55 -7.06
CA LYS A 20 6.40 -0.14 -7.00
C LYS A 20 5.17 0.76 -7.07
N ALA A 21 5.22 1.90 -6.39
CA ALA A 21 4.19 2.93 -6.52
C ALA A 21 4.15 3.47 -7.96
N LYS A 22 2.99 4.00 -8.37
CA LYS A 22 2.78 4.56 -9.71
C LYS A 22 3.56 5.85 -9.97
N GLN A 23 3.89 6.59 -8.92
CA GLN A 23 4.52 7.91 -8.98
C GLN A 23 5.20 8.29 -7.67
N HIS A 24 6.00 9.36 -7.71
CA HIS A 24 6.55 10.01 -6.52
C HIS A 24 5.47 10.77 -5.76
N PHE A 25 5.65 10.94 -4.44
CA PHE A 25 4.73 11.70 -3.60
C PHE A 25 4.69 13.20 -3.96
N SER A 26 5.84 13.80 -4.28
CA SER A 26 5.98 15.13 -4.85
C SER A 26 7.15 15.17 -5.84
N ALA A 27 7.43 16.34 -6.43
CA ALA A 27 8.59 16.51 -7.31
C ALA A 27 9.93 16.31 -6.56
N GLU A 28 9.99 16.68 -5.29
CA GLU A 28 11.18 16.59 -4.44
C GLU A 28 11.19 15.36 -3.52
N GLN A 29 10.03 14.75 -3.29
CA GLN A 29 9.85 13.69 -2.32
C GLN A 29 9.30 12.41 -2.97
N ALA A 30 10.08 11.35 -2.94
CA ALA A 30 9.70 10.11 -3.61
C ALA A 30 8.57 9.34 -2.92
N CYS A 31 8.56 9.32 -1.59
CA CYS A 31 7.62 8.54 -0.78
C CYS A 31 7.07 9.40 0.34
N VAL A 32 5.91 9.05 0.91
CA VAL A 32 5.30 9.78 2.04
C VAL A 32 6.23 9.94 3.24
N GLU A 33 7.19 9.01 3.41
CA GLU A 33 8.23 9.00 4.43
C GLU A 33 9.46 8.26 3.88
N PRO A 34 10.64 8.39 4.50
CA PRO A 34 11.79 7.53 4.20
C PRO A 34 11.44 6.03 4.35
N LEU A 35 12.03 5.18 3.50
CA LEU A 35 11.70 3.74 3.46
C LEU A 35 11.85 3.03 4.80
N GLU A 36 12.90 3.37 5.56
CA GLU A 36 13.14 2.79 6.88
C GLU A 36 12.08 3.18 7.91
N ILE A 37 11.51 4.39 7.77
CA ILE A 37 10.46 4.89 8.65
C ILE A 37 9.11 4.27 8.30
N ILE A 38 8.73 4.27 7.02
CA ILE A 38 7.42 3.77 6.61
C ILE A 38 7.29 2.26 6.84
N ARG A 39 8.35 1.47 6.57
CA ARG A 39 8.32 0.02 6.80
C ARG A 39 8.05 -0.32 8.26
N ARG A 40 8.64 0.42 9.19
CA ARG A 40 8.49 0.19 10.64
C ARG A 40 7.20 0.78 11.21
N ASN A 41 6.78 1.95 10.72
CA ASN A 41 5.74 2.75 11.38
C ASN A 41 4.43 2.91 10.59
N HIS A 42 4.31 2.40 9.36
CA HIS A 42 3.10 2.63 8.54
C HIS A 42 1.80 2.24 9.26
N GLY A 43 1.79 1.12 9.99
CA GLY A 43 0.61 0.70 10.75
C GLY A 43 0.23 1.68 11.87
N GLN A 44 1.22 2.31 12.51
CA GLN A 44 0.99 3.35 13.52
C GLN A 44 0.43 4.61 12.89
N PHE A 45 1.00 5.05 11.76
CA PHE A 45 0.49 6.22 11.03
C PHE A 45 -0.95 6.03 10.57
N LEU A 46 -1.29 4.86 10.01
CA LEU A 46 -2.66 4.55 9.59
C LEU A 46 -3.64 4.54 10.77
N LYS A 47 -3.27 3.93 11.90
CA LYS A 47 -4.12 3.90 13.11
C LYS A 47 -4.30 5.29 13.71
N HIS A 48 -3.23 6.06 13.79
CA HIS A 48 -3.27 7.43 14.28
C HIS A 48 -4.16 8.31 13.40
N GLN A 49 -3.97 8.24 12.07
CA GLN A 49 -4.80 8.98 11.12
C GLN A 49 -6.27 8.56 11.21
N ARG A 50 -6.56 7.27 11.38
CA ARG A 50 -7.92 6.77 11.60
C ARG A 50 -8.54 7.41 12.83
N ASP A 51 -7.85 7.38 13.97
CA ASP A 51 -8.38 7.90 15.23
C ASP A 51 -8.56 9.42 15.17
N GLN A 52 -7.63 10.16 14.57
CA GLN A 52 -7.76 11.59 14.33
C GLN A 52 -8.93 11.93 13.41
N THR A 53 -9.12 11.14 12.35
CA THR A 53 -10.24 11.34 11.41
C THR A 53 -11.57 11.09 12.10
N MET A 54 -11.70 9.99 12.83
CA MET A 54 -12.95 9.54 13.42
C MET A 54 -13.34 10.33 14.67
N HIS A 55 -12.40 10.59 15.58
CA HIS A 55 -12.71 11.23 16.86
C HIS A 55 -12.58 12.75 16.80
N ASN A 56 -11.67 13.27 15.97
CA ASN A 56 -11.35 14.70 15.93
C ASN A 56 -11.74 15.37 14.60
N GLY A 57 -12.25 14.61 13.62
CA GLY A 57 -12.68 15.14 12.32
C GLY A 57 -11.53 15.62 11.42
N VAL A 58 -10.27 15.35 11.76
CA VAL A 58 -9.10 15.82 11.02
C VAL A 58 -8.91 14.97 9.76
N ARG A 59 -8.97 15.60 8.57
CA ARG A 59 -8.80 14.93 7.28
C ARG A 59 -7.62 15.52 6.51
N THR A 60 -6.48 14.85 6.59
CA THR A 60 -5.23 15.23 5.92
C THR A 60 -4.90 14.22 4.82
N GLN A 61 -4.16 14.66 3.80
CA GLN A 61 -3.71 13.76 2.71
C GLN A 61 -2.51 12.90 3.15
N GLN A 62 -1.61 13.46 3.95
CA GLN A 62 -0.47 12.72 4.50
C GLN A 62 -0.97 11.56 5.36
N HIS A 63 -0.41 10.37 5.11
CA HIS A 63 -0.77 9.09 5.77
C HIS A 63 -2.23 8.65 5.62
N SER A 64 -2.99 9.26 4.70
CA SER A 64 -4.34 8.81 4.37
C SER A 64 -4.32 7.42 3.74
N LEU A 65 -5.23 6.54 4.20
CA LEU A 65 -5.43 5.22 3.60
C LEU A 65 -5.77 5.31 2.11
N VAL A 66 -6.60 6.29 1.74
CA VAL A 66 -7.02 6.51 0.35
C VAL A 66 -5.83 6.89 -0.54
N GLU A 67 -4.95 7.76 -0.05
CA GLU A 67 -3.77 8.19 -0.81
C GLU A 67 -2.74 7.07 -0.95
N CYS A 68 -2.59 6.21 0.07
CA CYS A 68 -1.77 5.01 -0.05
C CYS A 68 -2.29 4.08 -1.16
N ILE A 69 -3.60 3.80 -1.19
CA ILE A 69 -4.22 2.94 -2.21
C ILE A 69 -4.06 3.56 -3.59
N ASN A 70 -4.34 4.86 -3.73
CA ASN A 70 -4.25 5.58 -4.99
C ASN A 70 -2.85 5.48 -5.60
N CYS A 71 -1.78 5.48 -4.81
CA CYS A 71 -0.41 5.41 -5.31
C CYS A 71 0.15 3.99 -5.45
N HIS A 72 -0.25 3.05 -4.59
CA HIS A 72 0.36 1.71 -4.52
C HIS A 72 -0.45 0.60 -5.18
N VAL A 73 -1.75 0.79 -5.40
CA VAL A 73 -2.61 -0.23 -6.02
C VAL A 73 -2.79 0.13 -7.49
N THR A 74 -1.94 -0.46 -8.33
CA THR A 74 -1.95 -0.26 -9.78
C THR A 74 -2.60 -1.44 -10.50
N PRO A 75 -3.30 -1.21 -11.63
CA PRO A 75 -3.78 -2.30 -12.46
C PRO A 75 -2.63 -2.99 -13.19
N ASP A 76 -2.85 -4.23 -13.61
CA ASP A 76 -1.98 -4.95 -14.54
C ASP A 76 -2.10 -4.42 -15.99
N ASP A 77 -1.31 -4.97 -16.91
CA ASP A 77 -1.31 -4.60 -18.33
C ASP A 77 -2.68 -4.79 -19.01
N LYS A 78 -3.58 -5.56 -18.41
CA LYS A 78 -4.94 -5.83 -18.90
C LYS A 78 -5.99 -4.95 -18.22
N GLY A 79 -5.59 -4.03 -17.34
CA GLY A 79 -6.48 -3.15 -16.59
C GLY A 79 -7.08 -3.78 -15.33
N ASN A 80 -6.67 -4.99 -14.94
CA ASN A 80 -7.20 -5.66 -13.75
C ASN A 80 -6.41 -5.26 -12.50
N TYR A 81 -7.13 -4.92 -11.44
CA TYR A 81 -6.51 -4.65 -10.15
C TYR A 81 -6.23 -5.96 -9.38
N PRO A 82 -5.09 -6.05 -8.69
CA PRO A 82 -4.73 -7.23 -7.93
C PRO A 82 -5.72 -7.45 -6.75
N ASN A 83 -5.96 -8.72 -6.42
CA ASN A 83 -6.83 -9.09 -5.30
C ASN A 83 -6.10 -8.86 -3.96
N ILE A 84 -6.78 -8.25 -2.99
CA ILE A 84 -6.25 -8.00 -1.64
C ILE A 84 -6.21 -9.26 -0.75
N HIS A 85 -7.02 -10.27 -1.07
CA HIS A 85 -7.14 -11.52 -0.31
C HIS A 85 -6.33 -12.67 -0.89
N GLU A 86 -5.79 -12.54 -2.10
CA GLU A 86 -5.10 -13.62 -2.83
C GLU A 86 -3.80 -13.14 -3.47
N GLY A 87 -2.83 -14.05 -3.64
CA GLY A 87 -1.54 -13.75 -4.29
C GLY A 87 -0.64 -12.80 -3.50
N THR A 88 0.27 -12.10 -4.19
CA THR A 88 1.20 -11.10 -3.59
C THR A 88 1.29 -9.82 -4.44
N GLN A 89 0.52 -9.75 -5.52
CA GLN A 89 0.52 -8.64 -6.47
C GLN A 89 -0.15 -7.38 -5.89
N HIS A 90 -0.99 -7.52 -4.86
CA HIS A 90 -1.52 -6.37 -4.15
C HIS A 90 -0.47 -5.86 -3.17
N PHE A 91 -0.15 -4.56 -3.24
CA PHE A 91 0.89 -3.93 -2.43
C PHE A 91 0.76 -4.24 -0.93
N CYS A 92 -0.39 -3.93 -0.32
CA CYS A 92 -0.63 -4.22 1.10
C CYS A 92 -0.44 -5.72 1.44
N ARG A 93 -0.93 -6.62 0.58
CA ARG A 93 -0.82 -8.06 0.81
C ARG A 93 0.61 -8.56 0.76
N SER A 94 1.46 -8.02 -0.12
CA SER A 94 2.86 -8.45 -0.24
C SER A 94 3.62 -8.38 1.10
N CYS A 95 3.43 -7.30 1.86
CA CYS A 95 4.06 -7.12 3.17
C CYS A 95 3.26 -7.80 4.30
N HIS A 96 1.94 -7.81 4.23
CA HIS A 96 1.11 -8.40 5.28
C HIS A 96 1.16 -9.93 5.31
N ALA A 97 1.26 -10.58 4.13
CA ALA A 97 1.54 -12.01 4.04
C ALA A 97 2.92 -12.34 4.63
N TYR A 98 3.93 -11.51 4.31
CA TYR A 98 5.27 -11.66 4.86
C TYR A 98 5.32 -11.46 6.39
N ALA A 99 4.65 -10.44 6.91
CA ALA A 99 4.60 -10.13 8.34
C ALA A 99 3.60 -10.99 9.12
N ALA A 100 2.90 -11.92 8.47
CA ALA A 100 1.80 -12.72 9.04
C ALA A 100 0.70 -11.86 9.72
N VAL A 101 0.36 -10.72 9.12
CA VAL A 101 -0.66 -9.78 9.61
C VAL A 101 -1.92 -9.90 8.76
N THR A 102 -3.06 -10.24 9.37
CA THR A 102 -4.36 -10.20 8.70
C THR A 102 -4.80 -8.76 8.47
N ILE A 103 -5.28 -8.47 7.26
CA ILE A 103 -5.88 -7.17 6.92
C ILE A 103 -7.40 -7.28 7.03
N ASP A 104 -7.97 -6.65 8.05
CA ASP A 104 -9.43 -6.61 8.29
C ASP A 104 -10.09 -5.36 7.72
N CYS A 105 -9.31 -4.30 7.46
CA CYS A 105 -9.83 -3.01 7.00
C CYS A 105 -10.67 -3.14 5.71
N PHE A 106 -10.24 -4.03 4.82
CA PHE A 106 -10.88 -4.26 3.52
C PHE A 106 -12.04 -5.25 3.54
N GLN A 107 -12.47 -5.70 4.72
CA GLN A 107 -13.74 -6.43 4.82
C GLN A 107 -14.93 -5.51 4.51
N CYS A 108 -14.78 -4.22 4.81
CA CYS A 108 -15.79 -3.20 4.51
C CYS A 108 -15.26 -2.08 3.58
N HIS A 109 -13.98 -1.73 3.65
CA HIS A 109 -13.41 -0.66 2.82
C HIS A 109 -12.98 -1.17 1.43
N ALA A 110 -13.11 -0.29 0.43
CA ALA A 110 -12.57 -0.56 -0.90
C ALA A 110 -11.05 -0.71 -0.86
N SER A 111 -10.53 -1.71 -1.58
CA SER A 111 -9.09 -1.97 -1.75
C SER A 111 -8.52 -1.42 -3.05
N LYS A 112 -9.35 -0.76 -3.87
CA LYS A 112 -8.97 -0.21 -5.18
C LYS A 112 -9.06 1.33 -5.16
N PRO A 113 -8.31 2.03 -6.02
CA PRO A 113 -8.36 3.49 -6.11
C PRO A 113 -9.77 4.01 -6.42
N GLU A 114 -10.14 5.19 -5.89
CA GLU A 114 -11.49 5.76 -6.08
C GLU A 114 -11.81 6.05 -7.56
N GLN A 115 -10.82 6.49 -8.33
CA GLN A 115 -10.94 6.69 -9.79
C GLN A 115 -11.26 5.38 -10.54
N ALA A 116 -10.95 4.21 -9.96
CA ALA A 116 -11.33 2.92 -10.53
C ALA A 116 -12.83 2.59 -10.32
N THR A 117 -13.48 3.25 -9.36
CA THR A 117 -14.92 3.09 -9.08
C THR A 117 -15.79 4.14 -9.74
N ALA A 118 -15.20 5.23 -10.25
CA ALA A 118 -15.89 6.34 -10.93
C ALA A 118 -16.13 6.10 -12.45
N SER A 119 -15.96 4.87 -12.92
CA SER A 119 -16.34 4.45 -14.28
C SER A 119 -17.20 3.18 -14.20
N GLN A 120 -18.38 3.32 -13.60
CA GLN A 120 -19.53 2.43 -13.77
C GLN A 120 -20.80 3.28 -13.80
#